data_AF-A0A968HK34-F1
#
_entry.id   AF-A0A968HK34-F1
#
_cell.length_a   1.000
_cell.length_b   1.000
_cell.length_c   1.000
_cell.angle_alpha   90.00
_cell.angle_beta   90.00
_cell.angle_gamma   90.00
#
_symmetry.space_group_name_H-M   'P 1'
#
loop_
_entity.id
_entity.type
_entity.pdbx_description
1 polymer ?
#
loop_
_entity_poly.entity_id
_entity_poly.type
_entity_poly.pdbx_seq_one_letter_code
_entity_poly.pdbx_strand_id
1 'polypeptide(L)'
;ILEQYRQNPNYYGSPWQLRRTFEPIHAERVASWFFTFSGRGALRTLSSRLQNILVAAATISILRQLYGSSVRTLILANSPERLGDWRRGLQDCLGIDRSDFGPERGLILFESPDALAQKADRLVKEDQLPFILIDDAEEQVSLTILQFPLWLAFAPEPQLRKERATFDWFE
;
A
#
# COMPACT_ATOMS: atom_id res chain seq x y z
N ILE A 1 -11.48 -10.11 12.21
CA ILE A 1 -11.25 -8.77 11.63
C ILE A 1 -11.74 -8.69 10.18
N LEU A 2 -11.20 -9.46 9.23
CA LEU A 2 -11.66 -9.38 7.82
C LEU A 2 -13.15 -9.66 7.64
N GLU A 3 -13.72 -10.63 8.36
CA GLU A 3 -15.17 -10.89 8.29
C GLU A 3 -16.01 -9.75 8.87
N GLN A 4 -15.51 -9.05 9.89
CA GLN A 4 -16.16 -7.86 10.42
C GLN A 4 -16.23 -6.76 9.36
N TYR A 5 -15.13 -6.51 8.63
CA TYR A 5 -15.11 -5.50 7.56
C TYR A 5 -16.13 -5.81 6.45
N ARG A 6 -16.40 -7.09 6.20
CA ARG A 6 -17.39 -7.53 5.21
C ARG A 6 -18.83 -7.44 5.71
N GLN A 7 -19.10 -8.01 6.89
CA GLN A 7 -20.46 -8.21 7.37
C GLN A 7 -20.99 -7.03 8.17
N ASN A 8 -20.11 -6.30 8.86
CA ASN A 8 -20.45 -5.24 9.81
C ASN A 8 -19.52 -4.03 9.63
N PRO A 9 -19.52 -3.36 8.45
CA PRO A 9 -18.66 -2.22 8.18
C PRO A 9 -19.00 -1.06 9.14
N ASN A 10 -17.97 -0.51 9.78
CA ASN A 10 -18.13 0.63 10.69
C ASN A 10 -17.80 1.95 9.97
N TYR A 11 -18.78 2.54 9.29
CA TYR A 11 -18.62 3.79 8.54
C TYR A 11 -18.24 5.00 9.42
N TYR A 12 -18.43 4.90 10.74
CA TYR A 12 -18.13 5.95 11.72
C TYR A 12 -17.10 5.52 12.76
N GLY A 13 -16.26 4.53 12.43
CA GLY A 13 -15.22 4.03 13.32
C GLY A 13 -14.25 5.13 13.74
N SER A 14 -13.47 4.90 14.79
CA SER A 14 -12.41 5.84 15.19
C SER A 14 -11.36 5.99 14.07
N PRO A 15 -10.52 7.04 14.08
CA PRO A 15 -9.43 7.17 13.11
C PRO A 15 -8.58 5.89 13.06
N TRP A 16 -8.10 5.52 11.87
CA TRP A 16 -7.34 4.30 11.58
C TRP A 16 -8.15 2.99 11.56
N GLN A 17 -9.45 3.03 11.81
CA GLN A 17 -10.35 1.91 11.55
C GLN A 17 -10.88 1.98 10.12
N LEU A 18 -11.06 0.83 9.46
CA LEU A 18 -11.64 0.80 8.12
C LEU A 18 -13.12 1.24 8.15
N ARG A 19 -13.46 2.27 7.37
CA ARG A 19 -14.79 2.89 7.27
C ARG A 19 -15.50 2.64 5.94
N ARG A 20 -15.13 1.61 5.19
CA ARG A 20 -15.67 1.32 3.86
C ARG A 20 -16.12 -0.12 3.73
N THR A 21 -17.04 -0.36 2.80
CA THR A 21 -17.49 -1.70 2.43
C THR A 21 -16.31 -2.51 1.91
N PHE A 22 -16.21 -3.74 2.37
CA PHE A 22 -15.12 -4.64 2.05
C PHE A 22 -15.71 -5.89 1.40
N GLU A 23 -15.26 -6.22 0.19
CA GLU A 23 -15.78 -7.35 -0.58
C GLU A 23 -14.93 -8.61 -0.37
N PRO A 24 -15.43 -9.82 -0.75
CA PRO A 24 -14.67 -11.06 -0.64
C PRO A 24 -13.28 -10.98 -1.30
N ILE A 25 -13.19 -10.38 -2.48
CA ILE A 25 -11.92 -10.22 -3.21
C ILE A 25 -10.91 -9.36 -2.44
N HIS A 26 -11.36 -8.31 -1.74
CA HIS A 26 -10.47 -7.49 -0.91
C HIS A 26 -9.94 -8.28 0.29
N ALA A 27 -10.81 -9.07 0.92
CA ALA A 27 -10.43 -9.94 2.03
C ALA A 27 -9.41 -11.00 1.61
N GLU A 28 -9.61 -11.62 0.44
CA GLU A 28 -8.66 -12.57 -0.13
C GLU A 28 -7.29 -11.93 -0.39
N ARG A 29 -7.26 -10.72 -0.95
CA ARG A 29 -6.03 -9.96 -1.22
C ARG A 29 -5.27 -9.65 0.07
N VAL A 30 -5.95 -9.13 1.09
CA VAL A 30 -5.34 -8.86 2.40
C VAL A 30 -4.85 -10.15 3.06
N ALA A 31 -5.68 -11.20 3.08
CA ALA A 31 -5.31 -12.49 3.66
C ALA A 31 -4.09 -13.11 2.96
N SER A 32 -4.04 -13.06 1.62
CA SER A 32 -2.90 -13.55 0.84
C SER A 32 -1.62 -12.81 1.20
N TRP A 33 -1.68 -11.48 1.35
CA TRP A 33 -0.51 -10.70 1.76
C TRP A 33 -0.01 -11.07 3.16
N PHE A 34 -0.92 -11.21 4.13
CA PHE A 34 -0.54 -11.60 5.50
C PHE A 34 -0.03 -13.03 5.59
N PHE A 35 -0.74 -14.00 5.01
CA PHE A 35 -0.54 -15.42 5.31
C PHE A 35 0.25 -16.17 4.23
N THR A 36 0.11 -15.78 2.96
CA THR A 36 0.85 -16.41 1.86
C THR A 36 2.19 -15.72 1.63
N PHE A 37 2.19 -14.39 1.61
CA PHE A 37 3.40 -13.59 1.38
C PHE A 37 4.10 -13.16 2.67
N SER A 38 3.58 -13.55 3.84
CA SER A 38 4.18 -13.25 5.15
C SER A 38 4.51 -11.76 5.35
N GLY A 39 3.63 -10.88 4.86
CA GLY A 39 3.80 -9.42 4.93
C GLY A 39 4.75 -8.81 3.90
N ARG A 40 5.24 -9.58 2.92
CA ARG A 40 6.20 -9.12 1.90
C ARG A 40 5.84 -9.67 0.53
N GLY A 41 5.21 -8.84 -0.30
CA GLY A 41 4.84 -9.31 -1.63
C GLY A 41 4.08 -8.31 -2.47
N ALA A 42 4.05 -8.61 -3.76
CA ALA A 42 3.22 -7.91 -4.71
C ALA A 42 1.87 -8.63 -4.88
N LEU A 43 0.78 -7.87 -4.77
CA LEU A 43 -0.55 -8.31 -5.16
C LEU A 43 -0.83 -7.84 -6.59
N ARG A 44 -1.58 -8.62 -7.36
CA ARG A 44 -2.12 -8.12 -8.64
C ARG A 44 -3.03 -6.93 -8.36
N THR A 45 -2.85 -5.86 -9.13
CA THR A 45 -3.72 -4.68 -9.13
C THR A 45 -5.17 -5.13 -9.35
N LEU A 46 -6.10 -4.50 -8.65
CA LEU A 46 -7.53 -4.68 -8.87
C LEU A 46 -7.99 -3.79 -10.03
N SER A 47 -9.30 -3.79 -10.32
CA SER A 47 -9.89 -3.04 -11.44
C SER A 47 -9.65 -1.53 -11.40
N SER A 48 -9.22 -0.96 -10.26
CA SER A 48 -8.83 0.44 -10.15
C SER A 48 -7.92 0.69 -8.95
N ARG A 49 -7.21 1.83 -8.96
CA ARG A 49 -6.40 2.31 -7.83
C ARG A 49 -7.21 2.47 -6.55
N LEU A 50 -8.49 2.86 -6.63
CA LEU A 50 -9.35 2.99 -5.45
C LEU A 50 -9.53 1.64 -4.73
N GLN A 51 -9.61 0.54 -5.48
CA GLN A 51 -9.70 -0.80 -4.90
C GLN A 51 -8.36 -1.22 -4.26
N ASN A 52 -7.23 -0.86 -4.87
CA ASN A 52 -5.91 -1.06 -4.25
C ASN A 52 -5.77 -0.26 -2.95
N ILE A 53 -6.21 1.00 -2.95
CA ILE A 53 -6.22 1.85 -1.75
C ILE A 53 -7.09 1.23 -0.66
N LEU A 54 -8.24 0.65 -1.00
CA LEU A 54 -9.10 -0.02 -0.03
C LEU A 54 -8.42 -1.25 0.61
N VAL A 55 -7.76 -2.08 -0.21
CA VAL A 55 -6.95 -3.21 0.28
C VAL A 55 -5.82 -2.70 1.20
N ALA A 56 -5.09 -1.67 0.77
CA ALA A 56 -4.03 -1.08 1.57
C ALA A 56 -4.54 -0.49 2.88
N ALA A 57 -5.67 0.22 2.87
CA ALA A 57 -6.31 0.78 4.07
C ALA A 57 -6.68 -0.32 5.07
N ALA A 58 -7.28 -1.41 4.60
CA ALA A 58 -7.60 -2.55 5.47
C ALA A 58 -6.34 -3.16 6.10
N THR A 59 -5.27 -3.31 5.33
CA THR A 59 -3.96 -3.76 5.82
C THR A 59 -3.38 -2.82 6.87
N ILE A 60 -3.37 -1.49 6.62
CA ILE A 60 -2.93 -0.47 7.59
C ILE A 60 -3.73 -0.58 8.88
N SER A 61 -5.05 -0.68 8.78
CA SER A 61 -5.96 -0.76 9.92
C SER A 61 -5.66 -1.98 10.79
N ILE A 62 -5.45 -3.15 10.17
CA ILE A 62 -5.06 -4.39 10.86
C ILE A 62 -3.68 -4.24 11.52
N LEU A 63 -2.67 -3.76 10.79
CA LEU A 63 -1.33 -3.56 11.35
C LEU A 63 -1.35 -2.61 12.54
N ARG A 64 -2.12 -1.52 12.48
CA ARG A 64 -2.28 -0.59 13.62
C ARG A 64 -3.05 -1.19 14.78
N GLN A 65 -4.00 -2.09 14.54
CA GLN A 65 -4.64 -2.82 15.62
C GLN A 65 -3.67 -3.77 16.33
N LEU A 66 -2.72 -4.36 15.60
CA LEU A 66 -1.74 -5.31 16.14
C LEU A 66 -0.55 -4.62 16.82
N TYR A 67 -0.01 -3.58 16.21
CA TYR A 67 1.25 -2.94 16.63
C TYR A 67 1.06 -1.49 17.11
N GLY A 68 -0.16 -0.96 17.06
CA GLY A 68 -0.46 0.38 17.55
C GLY A 68 0.14 1.48 16.69
N SER A 69 0.58 2.55 17.36
CA SER A 69 1.13 3.74 16.72
C SER A 69 2.58 3.57 16.25
N SER A 70 3.25 2.44 16.49
CA SER A 70 4.60 2.17 15.98
C SER A 70 4.62 1.92 14.47
N VAL A 71 3.48 1.56 13.88
CA VAL A 71 3.35 1.40 12.42
C VAL A 71 3.44 2.76 11.75
N ARG A 72 4.39 2.87 10.83
CA ARG A 72 4.64 4.03 9.99
C ARG A 72 4.52 3.62 8.54
N THR A 73 3.44 4.07 7.89
CA THR A 73 3.15 3.69 6.51
C THR A 73 3.85 4.65 5.56
N LEU A 74 4.69 4.12 4.66
CA LEU A 74 5.44 4.87 3.66
C LEU A 74 4.89 4.52 2.28
N ILE A 75 4.39 5.50 1.54
CA ILE A 75 3.75 5.28 0.23
C ILE A 75 4.67 5.81 -0.86
N LEU A 76 5.00 4.95 -1.82
CA LEU A 76 5.75 5.26 -3.02
C LEU A 76 4.79 5.34 -4.22
N ALA A 77 4.79 6.48 -4.91
CA ALA A 77 4.14 6.62 -6.21
C ALA A 77 4.88 7.64 -7.09
N ASN A 78 4.83 7.43 -8.41
CA ASN A 78 5.68 8.13 -9.38
C ASN A 78 5.17 9.50 -9.83
N SER A 79 4.10 10.03 -9.21
CA SER A 79 3.59 11.36 -9.54
C SER A 79 2.84 12.03 -8.37
N PRO A 80 2.86 13.38 -8.30
CA PRO A 80 2.12 14.12 -7.28
C PRO A 80 0.60 13.87 -7.32
N GLU A 81 0.03 13.66 -8.49
CA GLU A 81 -1.41 13.37 -8.66
C GLU A 81 -1.77 12.05 -8.00
N ARG A 82 -0.94 11.02 -8.20
CA ARG A 82 -1.12 9.70 -7.58
C ARG A 82 -0.96 9.76 -6.07
N LEU A 83 0.04 10.48 -5.57
CA LEU A 83 0.16 10.74 -4.13
C LEU A 83 -1.05 11.49 -3.57
N GLY A 84 -1.65 12.38 -4.37
CA GLY A 84 -2.91 13.04 -4.09
C GLY A 84 -4.10 12.08 -3.99
N ASP A 85 -4.18 11.08 -4.87
CA ASP A 85 -5.19 10.01 -4.82
C ASP A 85 -5.01 9.13 -3.59
N TRP A 86 -3.79 8.67 -3.31
CA TRP A 86 -3.47 7.85 -2.13
C TRP A 86 -3.87 8.54 -0.84
N ARG A 87 -3.48 9.81 -0.68
CA ARG A 87 -3.86 10.62 0.48
C ARG A 87 -5.38 10.73 0.63
N ARG A 88 -6.09 11.15 -0.44
CA ARG A 88 -7.55 11.30 -0.39
C ARG A 88 -8.25 9.99 -0.09
N GLY A 89 -7.87 8.90 -0.76
CA GLY A 89 -8.48 7.59 -0.56
C GLY A 89 -8.20 7.00 0.82
N LEU A 90 -7.01 7.20 1.39
CA LEU A 90 -6.71 6.77 2.75
C LEU A 90 -7.44 7.61 3.81
N GLN A 91 -7.53 8.93 3.63
CA GLN A 91 -8.39 9.78 4.47
C GLN A 91 -9.83 9.27 4.47
N ASP A 92 -10.35 8.95 3.29
CA ASP A 92 -11.70 8.44 3.09
C ASP A 92 -11.92 7.07 3.75
N CYS A 93 -10.97 6.13 3.55
CA CYS A 93 -11.09 4.75 4.04
C CYS A 93 -10.82 4.61 5.54
N LEU A 94 -9.95 5.43 6.12
CA LEU A 94 -9.50 5.31 7.53
C LEU A 94 -10.05 6.41 8.43
N GLY A 95 -10.72 7.40 7.84
CA GLY A 95 -11.25 8.58 8.51
C GLY A 95 -10.19 9.34 9.33
N ILE A 96 -9.04 9.46 8.71
CA ILE A 96 -7.89 10.28 9.12
C ILE A 96 -7.91 11.60 8.35
N ASP A 97 -7.12 12.57 8.77
CA ASP A 97 -7.06 13.89 8.13
C ASP A 97 -5.67 14.24 7.60
N ARG A 98 -5.50 15.47 7.10
CA ARG A 98 -4.23 15.92 6.52
C ARG A 98 -3.08 15.96 7.53
N SER A 99 -3.39 16.15 8.82
CA SER A 99 -2.40 16.20 9.91
C SER A 99 -1.81 14.84 10.27
N ASP A 100 -2.45 13.74 9.84
CA ASP A 100 -1.93 12.38 9.97
C ASP A 100 -0.82 12.05 8.94
N PHE A 101 -0.57 12.96 7.99
CA PHE A 101 0.49 12.85 6.99
C PHE A 101 1.68 13.74 7.36
N GLY A 102 2.89 13.20 7.26
CA GLY A 102 4.13 13.94 7.45
C GLY A 102 5.23 13.13 8.13
N PRO A 103 6.47 13.66 8.20
CA PRO A 103 7.66 12.91 8.62
C PRO A 103 7.57 12.23 9.99
N GLU A 104 6.87 12.89 10.92
CA GLU A 104 6.67 12.44 12.31
C GLU A 104 5.24 11.96 12.58
N ARG A 105 4.51 11.62 11.52
CA ARG A 105 3.10 11.20 11.57
C ARG A 105 2.95 9.73 11.20
N GLY A 106 1.70 9.25 11.11
CA GLY A 106 1.41 7.85 10.80
C GLY A 106 1.65 7.48 9.34
N LEU A 107 1.55 8.45 8.42
CA LEU A 107 1.67 8.25 6.97
C LEU A 107 2.65 9.22 6.33
N ILE A 108 3.45 8.74 5.37
CA ILE A 108 4.43 9.54 4.63
C ILE A 108 4.36 9.19 3.15
N LEU A 109 4.43 10.22 2.29
CA LEU A 109 4.33 10.12 0.84
C LEU A 109 5.71 10.37 0.22
N PHE A 110 6.10 9.55 -0.76
CA PHE A 110 7.38 9.63 -1.45
C PHE A 110 7.22 9.46 -2.96
N GLU A 111 7.99 10.24 -3.72
CA GLU A 111 8.20 10.05 -5.16
C GLU A 111 9.56 9.37 -5.43
N SER A 112 10.45 9.32 -4.43
CA SER A 112 11.80 8.76 -4.55
C SER A 112 11.93 7.48 -3.70
N PRO A 113 12.28 6.34 -4.32
CA PRO A 113 12.59 5.11 -3.60
C PRO A 113 13.74 5.27 -2.58
N ASP A 114 14.76 6.06 -2.92
CA ASP A 114 15.94 6.27 -2.07
C ASP A 114 15.58 7.08 -0.82
N ALA A 115 14.80 8.16 -0.98
CA ALA A 115 14.34 8.94 0.15
C ALA A 115 13.43 8.12 1.09
N LEU A 116 12.60 7.24 0.51
CA LEU A 116 11.76 6.32 1.26
C LEU A 116 12.61 5.33 2.06
N ALA A 117 13.59 4.68 1.43
CA ALA A 117 14.49 3.74 2.09
C ALA A 117 15.27 4.39 3.24
N GLN A 118 15.78 5.61 3.04
CA GLN A 118 16.45 6.37 4.10
C GLN A 118 15.53 6.70 5.29
N LYS A 119 14.25 7.00 5.05
CA LYS A 119 13.29 7.17 6.16
C LYS A 119 12.96 5.84 6.83
N ALA A 120 12.78 4.77 6.07
CA ALA A 120 12.52 3.44 6.61
C ALA A 120 13.66 2.96 7.53
N ASP A 121 14.93 3.15 7.13
CA ASP A 121 16.09 2.84 7.98
C ASP A 121 16.10 3.62 9.29
N ARG A 122 15.76 4.92 9.25
CA ARG A 122 15.64 5.74 10.45
C ARG A 122 14.53 5.24 11.37
N LEU A 123 13.39 4.90 10.81
CA LEU A 123 12.26 4.36 11.57
C LEU A 123 12.63 3.04 12.27
N VAL A 124 13.35 2.14 11.61
CA VAL A 124 13.84 0.90 12.24
C VAL A 124 14.78 1.21 13.41
N LYS A 125 15.69 2.19 13.26
CA LYS A 125 16.59 2.63 14.34
C LYS A 125 15.85 3.29 15.52
N GLU A 126 14.64 3.78 15.29
CA GLU A 126 13.75 4.40 16.28
C GLU A 126 12.73 3.39 16.86
N ASP A 127 12.96 2.08 16.69
CA ASP A 127 12.06 0.99 17.09
C ASP A 127 10.63 1.14 16.53
N GLN A 128 10.49 1.80 15.37
CA GLN A 128 9.24 1.89 14.62
C GLN A 128 9.18 0.80 13.55
N LEU A 129 7.96 0.47 13.14
CA LEU A 129 7.69 -0.55 12.13
C LEU A 129 7.33 0.11 10.79
N PRO A 130 8.28 0.23 9.84
CA PRO A 130 7.96 0.74 8.51
C PRO A 130 7.11 -0.27 7.76
N PHE A 131 5.96 0.18 7.25
CA PHE A 131 5.14 -0.56 6.30
C PHE A 131 5.15 0.17 4.95
N ILE A 132 5.76 -0.44 3.94
CA ILE A 132 5.95 0.21 2.64
C ILE A 132 4.83 -0.18 1.69
N LEU A 133 4.15 0.80 1.13
CA LEU A 133 3.14 0.66 0.07
C LEU A 133 3.73 1.14 -1.25
N ILE A 134 3.63 0.33 -2.29
CA ILE A 134 4.15 0.63 -3.63
C ILE A 134 2.98 0.66 -4.61
N ASP A 135 2.74 1.81 -5.22
CA ASP A 135 1.67 2.03 -6.21
C ASP A 135 1.87 1.19 -7.48
N ASP A 136 0.77 0.93 -8.19
CA ASP A 136 0.78 0.10 -9.40
C ASP A 136 1.45 0.71 -10.64
N ALA A 137 1.82 1.99 -10.58
CA ALA A 137 2.62 2.61 -11.62
C ALA A 137 4.12 2.63 -11.33
N GLU A 138 4.56 2.10 -10.20
CA GLU A 138 5.99 1.86 -9.98
C GLU A 138 6.44 0.68 -10.84
N GLU A 139 7.10 0.98 -11.96
CA GLU A 139 7.60 -0.03 -12.91
C GLU A 139 8.80 -0.80 -12.35
N GLN A 140 9.54 -0.17 -11.43
CA GLN A 140 10.76 -0.72 -10.86
C GLN A 140 10.72 -0.60 -9.34
N VAL A 141 11.18 -1.64 -8.66
CA VAL A 141 11.31 -1.65 -7.20
C VAL A 141 12.78 -1.68 -6.82
N SER A 142 13.20 -0.72 -6.01
CA SER A 142 14.55 -0.68 -5.44
C SER A 142 14.80 -1.91 -4.56
N LEU A 143 15.91 -2.61 -4.79
CA LEU A 143 16.32 -3.75 -3.94
C LEU A 143 16.50 -3.35 -2.47
N THR A 144 16.86 -2.10 -2.21
CA THR A 144 16.97 -1.57 -0.84
C THR A 144 15.62 -1.61 -0.13
N ILE A 145 14.51 -1.34 -0.83
CA ILE A 145 13.16 -1.43 -0.26
C ILE A 145 12.79 -2.87 0.11
N LEU A 146 13.24 -3.84 -0.70
CA LEU A 146 12.92 -5.26 -0.48
C LEU A 146 13.56 -5.86 0.78
N GLN A 147 14.51 -5.15 1.39
CA GLN A 147 15.15 -5.57 2.64
C GLN A 147 14.25 -5.36 3.87
N PHE A 148 13.25 -4.48 3.78
CA PHE A 148 12.36 -4.18 4.90
C PHE A 148 11.34 -5.32 5.13
N PRO A 149 10.94 -5.55 6.40
CA PRO A 149 10.14 -6.72 6.77
C PRO A 149 8.68 -6.62 6.34
N LEU A 150 8.15 -5.42 6.04
CA LEU A 150 6.77 -5.23 5.61
C LEU A 150 6.70 -4.33 4.38
N TRP A 151 6.29 -4.92 3.27
CA TRP A 151 5.98 -4.17 2.05
C TRP A 151 4.87 -4.84 1.24
N LEU A 152 3.97 -4.02 0.71
CA LEU A 152 2.88 -4.40 -0.16
C LEU A 152 2.98 -3.59 -1.44
N ALA A 153 3.25 -4.27 -2.54
CA ALA A 153 3.21 -3.66 -3.87
C ALA A 153 1.93 -4.05 -4.60
N PHE A 154 1.42 -3.16 -5.43
CA PHE A 154 0.43 -3.52 -6.44
C PHE A 154 1.15 -3.68 -7.76
N ALA A 155 1.13 -4.88 -8.34
CA ALA A 155 1.69 -5.14 -9.65
C ALA A 155 0.60 -4.93 -10.71
N PRO A 156 0.84 -4.11 -11.75
CA PRO A 156 -0.08 -4.05 -12.88
C PRO A 156 -0.25 -5.44 -13.48
N GLU A 157 -1.38 -5.69 -14.16
CA GLU A 157 -1.47 -6.92 -14.94
C GLU A 157 -0.25 -7.01 -15.86
N PRO A 158 0.40 -8.20 -15.95
CA PRO A 158 1.31 -8.43 -17.04
C PRO A 158 0.49 -8.19 -18.29
N GLN A 159 0.71 -7.05 -18.95
CA GLN A 159 0.38 -6.93 -20.34
C GLN A 159 1.08 -8.13 -20.94
N LEU A 160 0.33 -9.13 -21.43
CA LEU A 160 0.87 -10.12 -22.36
C LEU A 160 1.65 -9.25 -23.32
N ARG A 161 2.99 -9.31 -23.19
CA ARG A 161 3.93 -8.50 -23.95
C ARG A 161 3.40 -8.65 -25.36
N LYS A 162 2.71 -7.63 -25.90
CA LYS A 162 2.36 -7.66 -27.31
C LYS A 162 3.73 -7.66 -27.93
N GLU A 163 4.14 -8.82 -28.43
CA GLU A 163 5.32 -8.99 -29.25
C GLU A 163 5.24 -7.91 -30.33
N ARG A 164 5.88 -6.78 -30.04
CA ARG A 164 6.15 -5.65 -30.91
C ARG A 164 7.67 -5.61 -30.90
N ALA A 165 8.37 -5.95 -31.96
CA ALA A 165 7.95 -6.41 -33.27
C ALA A 165 8.99 -7.42 -33.72
N THR A 166 8.58 -8.31 -34.62
CA THR A 166 9.45 -9.03 -35.53
C THR A 166 10.60 -8.12 -35.98
N PHE A 167 11.82 -8.59 -35.73
CA PHE A 167 13.02 -8.10 -36.39
C PHE A 167 12.83 -8.29 -37.90
N ASP A 168 12.44 -7.22 -38.61
CA ASP A 168 12.53 -7.19 -40.07
C ASP A 168 14.01 -6.99 -40.43
N TRP A 169 14.70 -8.10 -40.68
CA TRP A 169 16.08 -8.16 -41.14
C TRP A 169 16.23 -8.16 -42.68
N PHE A 170 15.19 -7.85 -43.46
CA PHE A 170 15.30 -7.81 -44.92
C PHE A 170 14.34 -6.79 -45.54
N GLU A 171 14.88 -5.65 -45.96
CA GLU A 171 14.67 -5.04 -47.29
C GLU A 171 15.82 -4.07 -47.60
#